data_AF-A0A482WD47-F1
#
_entry.id   AF-A0A482WD47-F1
#
_cell.length_a   1.000
_cell.length_b   1.000
_cell.length_c   1.000
_cell.angle_alpha   90.00
_cell.angle_beta   90.00
_cell.angle_gamma   90.00
#
_symmetry.space_group_name_H-M   'P 1'
#
loop_
_entity.id
_entity.type
_entity.pdbx_description
1 polymer ?
#
loop_
_entity_poly.entity_id
_entity_poly.type
_entity_poly.pdbx_seq_one_letter_code
_entity_poly.pdbx_strand_id
1 'polypeptide(L)'
;MFPYKVQVYHKMLSRDFVPRVNDGESFLHNMNDDILDAILFADEAFSLKISLWIAISRKRIISMFFDHNVNSVYCINIFTPYKMMNYGLRNGYFQQDNATAHAAKESMIFLRQFHDDPFDK
;
A
#
# COMPACT_ATOMS: atom_id res chain seq x y z
N MET A 1 32.26 -20.98 17.84
CA MET A 1 31.27 -21.30 16.81
C MET A 1 30.57 -19.99 16.45
N PHE A 2 30.84 -19.43 15.27
CA PHE A 2 30.23 -18.17 14.84
C PHE A 2 28.81 -18.47 14.33
N PRO A 3 27.79 -17.69 14.73
CA PRO A 3 26.46 -17.84 14.16
C PRO A 3 26.50 -17.41 12.70
N TYR A 4 26.30 -18.35 11.78
CA TYR A 4 26.08 -18.04 10.38
C TYR A 4 24.67 -17.45 10.24
N LYS A 5 24.56 -16.32 9.54
CA LYS A 5 23.28 -15.70 9.22
C LYS A 5 22.55 -16.59 8.20
N VAL A 6 21.58 -17.38 8.67
CA VAL A 6 20.66 -18.10 7.79
C VAL A 6 19.60 -17.10 7.31
N GLN A 7 19.52 -16.89 6.00
CA GLN A 7 18.45 -16.11 5.38
C GLN A 7 17.59 -17.05 4.55
N VAL A 8 16.29 -17.08 4.86
CA VAL A 8 15.30 -17.85 4.11
C VAL A 8 14.65 -16.91 3.11
N TYR A 9 14.57 -17.33 1.84
CA TYR A 9 13.95 -16.56 0.77
C TYR A 9 12.73 -17.31 0.25
N HIS A 10 11.72 -16.55 -0.18
CA HIS A 10 10.61 -17.14 -0.91
C HIS A 10 11.05 -17.56 -2.31
N LYS A 11 10.79 -18.81 -2.69
CA LYS A 11 11.08 -19.30 -4.04
C LYS A 11 10.01 -18.75 -4.99
N MET A 12 10.44 -17.94 -5.97
CA MET A 12 9.56 -17.47 -7.03
C MET A 12 9.10 -18.65 -7.90
N LEU A 13 7.80 -18.81 -8.07
CA LEU A 13 7.25 -19.84 -8.94
C LEU A 13 7.15 -19.29 -10.37
N SER A 14 7.18 -20.18 -11.37
CA SER A 14 7.07 -19.79 -12.78
C SER A 14 5.80 -18.99 -13.09
N ARG A 15 4.70 -19.26 -12.36
CA ARG A 15 3.44 -18.53 -12.48
C ARG A 15 3.52 -17.08 -12.01
N ASP A 16 4.44 -16.76 -11.10
CA ASP A 16 4.59 -15.42 -10.52
C ASP A 16 5.55 -14.56 -11.35
N PHE A 17 6.37 -15.19 -12.19
CA PHE A 17 7.42 -14.51 -12.96
C PHE A 17 6.84 -13.55 -14.00
N VAL A 18 5.94 -14.05 -14.86
CA VAL A 18 5.38 -13.25 -15.96
C VAL A 18 4.59 -12.04 -15.44
N PRO A 19 3.69 -12.16 -14.45
CA PRO A 19 3.01 -10.99 -13.88
C PRO A 19 3.98 -9.95 -13.33
N ARG A 20 5.01 -10.37 -12.58
CA ARG A 20 6.00 -9.45 -11.99
C ARG A 20 6.81 -8.70 -13.05
N VAL A 21 7.19 -9.36 -14.14
CA VAL A 21 7.88 -8.70 -15.26
C VAL A 21 6.95 -7.70 -15.92
N ASN A 22 5.72 -8.10 -16.23
CA ASN A 22 4.75 -7.21 -16.87
C ASN A 22 4.43 -5.98 -16.01
N ASP A 23 4.23 -6.17 -14.71
CA ASP A 23 3.97 -5.08 -13.76
C ASP A 23 5.18 -4.13 -13.67
N GLY A 24 6.40 -4.68 -13.63
CA GLY A 24 7.64 -3.90 -13.60
C GLY A 24 7.87 -3.09 -14.87
N GLU A 25 7.70 -3.70 -16.05
CA GLU A 25 7.82 -3.02 -17.34
C GLU A 25 6.73 -1.94 -17.50
N SER A 26 5.48 -2.24 -17.13
CA SER A 26 4.40 -1.26 -17.14
C SER A 26 4.69 -0.09 -16.21
N PHE A 27 5.16 -0.35 -14.99
CA PHE A 27 5.51 0.71 -14.05
C PHE A 27 6.66 1.56 -14.59
N LEU A 28 7.71 0.94 -15.15
CA LEU A 28 8.85 1.64 -15.74
C LEU A 28 8.44 2.53 -16.92
N HIS A 29 7.59 2.03 -17.81
CA HIS A 29 7.09 2.79 -18.96
C HIS A 29 6.24 4.01 -18.56
N ASN A 30 5.53 3.91 -17.44
CA ASN A 30 4.70 5.01 -16.92
C ASN A 30 5.46 5.90 -15.91
N MET A 31 6.71 5.57 -15.58
CA MET A 31 7.50 6.31 -14.61
C MET A 31 7.92 7.66 -15.19
N ASN A 32 7.56 8.74 -14.51
CA ASN A 32 8.08 10.08 -14.77
C ASN A 32 8.49 10.75 -13.44
N ASP A 33 9.26 11.83 -13.48
CA ASP A 33 9.79 12.47 -12.26
C ASP A 33 8.68 12.93 -11.30
N ASP A 34 7.51 13.26 -11.84
CA ASP A 34 6.35 13.74 -11.09
C ASP A 34 5.54 12.60 -10.45
N ILE A 35 5.63 11.36 -10.95
CA ILE A 35 4.81 10.25 -10.48
C ILE A 35 5.19 9.86 -9.05
N LEU A 36 6.46 9.98 -8.68
CA LEU A 36 6.94 9.67 -7.33
C LEU A 36 6.48 10.69 -6.28
N ASP A 37 6.12 11.90 -6.73
CA ASP A 37 5.47 12.90 -5.89
C ASP A 37 3.97 12.63 -5.71
N ALA A 38 3.37 11.87 -6.64
CA ALA A 38 1.96 11.53 -6.66
C ALA A 38 1.63 10.14 -6.09
N ILE A 39 2.61 9.23 -5.98
CA ILE A 39 2.41 7.88 -5.43
C ILE A 39 2.64 7.87 -3.91
N LEU A 40 1.71 7.24 -3.20
CA LEU A 40 1.89 6.77 -1.83
C LEU A 40 2.07 5.24 -1.83
N PHE A 41 3.21 4.78 -1.32
CA PHE A 41 3.51 3.37 -1.08
C PHE A 41 3.14 3.03 0.35
N ALA A 42 2.28 2.04 0.57
CA ALA A 42 1.85 1.68 1.91
C ALA A 42 1.95 0.17 2.19
N ASP A 43 2.25 -0.16 3.44
CA ASP A 43 2.43 -1.53 3.91
C ASP A 43 2.20 -1.63 5.43
N GLU A 44 2.01 -2.85 5.91
CA GLU A 44 1.88 -3.19 7.32
C GLU A 44 3.16 -3.85 7.85
N ALA A 45 3.61 -3.41 9.02
CA ALA A 45 4.68 -4.04 9.77
C ALA A 45 4.16 -4.51 11.13
N PHE A 46 4.41 -5.77 11.47
CA PHE A 46 3.99 -6.35 12.74
C PHE A 46 5.18 -6.59 13.68
N SER A 47 5.01 -6.18 14.93
CA SER A 47 5.84 -6.57 16.07
C SER A 47 4.97 -7.28 17.10
N LEU A 48 5.56 -8.10 17.99
CA LEU A 48 4.86 -8.95 18.97
C LEU A 48 3.78 -8.24 19.82
N LYS A 49 3.77 -6.91 19.88
CA LYS A 49 2.85 -6.11 20.70
C LYS A 49 2.11 -5.02 19.93
N ILE A 50 2.56 -4.67 18.74
CA ILE A 50 2.09 -3.48 18.03
C ILE A 50 2.11 -3.77 16.52
N SER A 51 1.01 -3.43 15.86
CA SER A 51 0.94 -3.33 14.40
C SER A 51 1.17 -1.88 13.99
N LEU A 52 1.95 -1.69 12.93
CA LEU A 52 2.18 -0.40 12.29
C LEU A 52 1.63 -0.49 10.88
N TRP A 53 0.78 0.47 10.51
CA TRP A 53 0.55 0.80 9.12
C TRP A 53 1.35 2.05 8.77
N ILE A 54 2.05 2.03 7.64
CA ILE A 54 2.83 3.17 7.17
C ILE A 54 2.58 3.41 5.68
N ALA A 55 2.47 4.68 5.29
CA ALA A 55 2.46 5.13 3.91
C ALA A 55 3.54 6.18 3.69
N ILE A 56 4.27 6.07 2.57
CA ILE A 56 5.40 6.93 2.25
C ILE A 56 5.24 7.44 0.81
N SER A 57 5.51 8.72 0.61
CA SER A 57 5.79 9.31 -0.71
C SER A 57 7.13 10.05 -0.65
N ARG A 58 7.58 10.58 -1.79
CA ARG A 58 8.78 11.43 -1.84
C ARG A 58 8.71 12.63 -0.89
N LYS A 59 7.51 13.11 -0.56
CA LYS A 59 7.31 14.34 0.23
C LYS A 59 6.96 14.09 1.68
N ARG A 60 6.39 12.92 2.03
CA ARG A 60 5.72 12.72 3.33
C ARG A 60 5.76 11.26 3.78
N ILE A 61 5.65 11.09 5.10
CA ILE A 61 5.41 9.81 5.76
C ILE A 61 4.15 9.94 6.61
N ILE A 62 3.29 8.94 6.57
CA ILE A 62 2.07 8.82 7.37
C ILE A 62 2.13 7.47 8.07
N SER A 63 1.79 7.43 9.35
CA SER A 63 1.80 6.18 10.11
C SER A 63 0.67 6.12 11.12
N MET A 64 0.15 4.91 11.34
CA MET A 64 -0.81 4.62 12.40
C MET A 64 -0.40 3.37 13.15
N PHE A 65 -0.46 3.44 14.49
CA PHE A 65 -0.16 2.32 15.37
C PHE A 65 -1.45 1.72 15.91
N PHE A 66 -1.41 0.42 16.14
CA PHE A 66 -2.54 -0.32 16.64
C PHE A 66 -2.08 -1.39 17.64
N ASP A 67 -2.92 -1.63 18.64
CA ASP A 67 -2.73 -2.59 19.72
C ASP A 67 -3.33 -3.97 19.41
N HIS A 68 -3.90 -4.17 18.22
CA HIS A 68 -4.55 -5.41 17.79
C HIS A 68 -4.15 -5.82 16.36
N ASN A 69 -4.39 -7.10 16.03
CA ASN A 69 -4.19 -7.64 14.68
C ASN A 69 -5.13 -6.95 13.67
N VAL A 70 -4.58 -6.63 12.49
CA VAL A 70 -5.28 -6.01 11.36
C VAL A 70 -6.43 -6.94 10.89
N ASN A 71 -7.69 -6.45 10.91
CA ASN A 71 -8.88 -7.17 10.43
C ASN A 71 -9.65 -6.34 9.37
N SER A 72 -10.80 -6.79 8.86
CA SER A 72 -11.52 -6.07 7.79
C SER A 72 -12.12 -4.71 8.21
N VAL A 73 -12.34 -4.48 9.51
CA VAL A 73 -12.76 -3.17 10.07
C VAL A 73 -11.60 -2.15 10.00
N TYR A 74 -10.38 -2.64 9.81
CA TYR A 74 -9.13 -1.90 9.85
C TYR A 74 -8.82 -1.15 8.54
N CYS A 75 -9.24 -1.67 7.38
CA CYS A 75 -9.04 -1.00 6.10
C CYS A 75 -9.76 0.36 6.04
N ILE A 76 -11.00 0.44 6.55
CA ILE A 76 -11.79 1.68 6.56
C ILE A 76 -11.13 2.75 7.46
N ASN A 77 -10.57 2.33 8.61
CA ASN A 77 -9.88 3.22 9.54
C ASN A 77 -8.52 3.68 9.01
N ILE A 78 -7.82 2.87 8.22
CA ILE A 78 -6.56 3.23 7.54
C ILE A 78 -6.81 4.21 6.38
N PHE A 79 -7.88 4.02 5.62
CA PHE A 79 -8.16 4.89 4.48
C PHE A 79 -8.71 6.27 4.87
N THR A 80 -9.10 6.45 6.14
CA THR A 80 -9.52 7.75 6.67
C THR A 80 -8.36 8.76 6.76
N PRO A 81 -7.18 8.42 7.31
CA PRO A 81 -5.96 9.24 7.20
C PRO A 81 -5.52 9.48 5.76
N TYR A 82 -5.66 8.49 4.86
CA TYR A 82 -5.42 8.66 3.41
C TYR A 82 -6.35 9.72 2.81
N LYS A 83 -7.66 9.68 3.15
CA LYS A 83 -8.64 10.69 2.75
C LYS A 83 -8.29 12.09 3.25
N MET A 84 -7.73 12.23 4.45
CA MET A 84 -7.35 13.53 5.02
C MET A 84 -6.10 14.15 4.34
N MET A 85 -5.13 13.36 3.88
CA MET A 85 -3.92 13.89 3.24
C MET A 85 -3.99 13.97 1.71
N ASN A 86 -4.91 13.24 1.06
CA ASN A 86 -5.18 13.40 -0.37
C ASN A 86 -5.96 14.66 -0.74
N TYR A 87 -6.41 15.47 0.24
CA TYR A 87 -6.91 16.83 -0.02
C TYR A 87 -5.93 17.71 -0.82
N GLY A 88 -4.65 17.32 -0.94
CA GLY A 88 -3.65 17.97 -1.80
C GLY A 88 -3.19 17.17 -3.02
N LEU A 89 -3.70 15.95 -3.23
CA LEU A 89 -3.34 15.03 -4.32
C LEU A 89 -4.60 14.66 -5.09
N ARG A 90 -5.17 15.65 -5.80
CA ARG A 90 -6.37 15.51 -6.64
C ARG A 90 -6.28 14.35 -7.66
N ASN A 91 -5.05 13.92 -8.00
CA ASN A 91 -4.70 12.79 -8.88
C ASN A 91 -3.60 11.90 -8.26
N GLY A 92 -3.69 11.57 -6.97
CA GLY A 92 -2.73 10.69 -6.30
C GLY A 92 -2.90 9.22 -6.68
N TYR A 93 -1.78 8.50 -6.81
CA TYR A 93 -1.75 7.04 -6.94
C TYR A 93 -1.49 6.41 -5.58
N PHE A 94 -2.06 5.24 -5.36
CA PHE A 94 -1.89 4.52 -4.11
C PHE A 94 -1.50 3.07 -4.39
N GLN A 95 -0.34 2.67 -3.86
CA GLN A 95 0.24 1.35 -4.05
C GLN A 95 0.25 0.61 -2.71
N GLN A 96 -0.34 -0.57 -2.72
CA GLN A 96 -0.31 -1.55 -1.64
C GLN A 96 -0.12 -2.96 -2.22
N ASP A 97 0.09 -3.94 -1.35
CA ASP A 97 0.14 -5.34 -1.74
C ASP A 97 -1.26 -5.94 -2.00
N ASN A 98 -1.31 -7.20 -2.41
CA ASN A 98 -2.56 -7.92 -2.67
C ASN A 98 -3.04 -8.76 -1.47
N ALA A 99 -2.80 -8.31 -0.23
CA ALA A 99 -3.34 -8.97 0.95
C ALA A 99 -4.87 -9.07 0.85
N THR A 100 -5.45 -10.15 1.38
CA THR A 100 -6.89 -10.42 1.26
C THR A 100 -7.77 -9.28 1.78
N ALA A 101 -7.30 -8.55 2.81
CA ALA A 101 -8.01 -7.41 3.36
C ALA A 101 -8.01 -6.19 2.41
N HIS A 102 -6.94 -5.98 1.63
CA HIS A 102 -6.82 -4.88 0.66
C HIS A 102 -7.71 -5.13 -0.55
N ALA A 103 -7.79 -6.38 -1.01
CA ALA A 103 -8.63 -6.78 -2.14
C ALA A 103 -10.09 -7.12 -1.77
N ALA A 104 -10.46 -6.99 -0.48
CA ALA A 104 -11.82 -7.27 -0.02
C ALA A 104 -12.85 -6.31 -0.67
N LYS A 105 -14.09 -6.79 -0.82
CA LYS A 105 -15.16 -6.04 -1.49
C LYS A 105 -15.40 -4.68 -0.82
N GLU A 106 -15.41 -4.67 0.50
CA GLU A 106 -15.63 -3.47 1.32
C GLU A 106 -14.52 -2.43 1.09
N SER A 107 -13.26 -2.87 1.06
CA SER A 107 -12.09 -2.02 0.77
C SER A 107 -12.17 -1.43 -0.64
N MET A 108 -12.51 -2.25 -1.65
CA MET A 108 -12.64 -1.78 -3.02
C MET A 108 -13.82 -0.82 -3.21
N ILE A 109 -14.94 -1.02 -2.50
CA ILE A 109 -16.06 -0.07 -2.51
C ILE A 109 -15.63 1.27 -1.92
N PHE A 110 -14.92 1.26 -0.79
CA PHE A 110 -14.41 2.48 -0.16
C PHE A 110 -13.48 3.25 -1.11
N LEU A 111 -12.51 2.57 -1.71
CA LEU A 111 -11.56 3.19 -2.64
C LEU A 111 -12.25 3.78 -3.87
N ARG A 112 -13.24 3.09 -4.44
CA ARG A 112 -14.04 3.63 -5.56
C ARG A 112 -14.81 4.88 -5.15
N GLN A 113 -15.51 4.85 -4.03
CA GLN A 113 -16.22 6.03 -3.52
C GLN A 113 -15.29 7.20 -3.25
N PHE A 114 -14.06 6.92 -2.83
CA PHE A 114 -13.04 7.94 -2.60
C PHE A 114 -12.55 8.59 -3.91
N HIS A 115 -12.28 7.79 -4.95
CA HIS A 115 -11.78 8.29 -6.23
C HIS A 115 -12.88 8.86 -7.15
N ASP A 116 -14.13 8.41 -6.99
CA ASP A 116 -15.28 8.81 -7.81
C ASP A 116 -16.12 9.94 -7.14
N ASP A 117 -15.69 10.52 -6.01
CA ASP A 117 -16.47 11.50 -5.25
C ASP A 117 -16.81 12.75 -6.10
N PRO A 118 -18.08 12.98 -6.46
CA PRO A 118 -18.48 14.02 -7.42
C PRO A 118 -18.44 15.45 -6.87
N PHE A 119 -18.17 15.64 -5.57
CA PHE A 119 -18.07 16.96 -4.94
C PHE A 119 -16.71 17.66 -5.13
N ASP A 120 -15.79 17.03 -5.87
CA ASP A 120 -14.47 17.59 -6.18
C ASP A 120 -14.32 17.97 -7.68
N LYS A 121 -15.42 18.31 -8.35
CA LYS A 121 -15.41 18.98 -9.68
C LYS A 121 -15.43 20.50 -9.54
#